data_AF-A0A530QPL9-F1
#
_entry.id   AF-A0A530QPL9-F1
#
_cell.length_a   1.000
_cell.length_b   1.000
_cell.length_c   1.000
_cell.angle_alpha   90.00
_cell.angle_beta   90.00
_cell.angle_gamma   90.00
#
_symmetry.space_group_name_H-M   'P 1'
#
loop_
_entity.id
_entity.type
_entity.pdbx_description
1 polymer ?
#
loop_
_entity_poly.entity_id
_entity_poly.type
_entity_poly.pdbx_seq_one_letter_code
_entity_poly.pdbx_strand_id
1 'polypeptide(L)' 'MTAPVFLDVDGTSIAVRRAGGAAPGIVWLGGYKSDMLGTKAEKLAEWASGQG' A
#
# COMPACT_ATOMS: atom_id res chain seq x y z
N MET A 1 -6.67 11.56 -0.27
CA MET A 1 -5.94 10.43 -0.90
C MET A 1 -4.56 10.93 -1.31
N THR A 2 -3.48 10.25 -0.93
CA THR A 2 -2.11 10.63 -1.30
C THR A 2 -1.71 10.05 -2.66
N ALA A 3 -0.97 10.84 -3.43
CA ALA A 3 -0.39 10.39 -4.70
C ALA A 3 0.60 9.23 -4.46
N PRO A 4 0.72 8.28 -5.41
CA PRO A 4 1.72 7.23 -5.31
C PRO A 4 3.13 7.81 -5.38
N VAL A 5 4.04 7.23 -4.61
CA VAL A 5 5.48 7.39 -4.77
C VAL A 5 6.02 6.23 -5.58
N PHE A 6 7.15 6.39 -6.24
CA PHE A 6 7.78 5.33 -7.02
C PHE A 6 9.06 4.87 -6.34
N LEU A 7 9.21 3.55 -6.21
CA LEU A 7 10.44 2.89 -5.79
C LEU A 7 11.15 2.37 -7.03
N ASP A 8 12.43 2.66 -7.17
CA ASP A 8 13.27 1.95 -8.13
C ASP A 8 13.69 0.60 -7.53
N VAL A 9 13.39 -0.47 -8.23
CA VAL A 9 13.78 -1.83 -7.86
C VAL A 9 14.41 -2.45 -9.10
N ASP A 10 15.75 -2.48 -9.12
CA ASP A 10 16.54 -3.01 -10.23
C ASP A 10 16.15 -2.39 -11.59
N GLY A 11 15.98 -1.06 -11.64
CA GLY A 11 15.56 -0.33 -12.83
C GLY A 11 14.06 -0.44 -13.16
N THR A 12 13.29 -1.16 -12.34
CA THR A 12 11.82 -1.21 -12.44
C THR A 12 11.20 -0.21 -11.48
N SER A 13 10.43 0.74 -12.03
CA SER A 13 9.70 1.73 -11.25
C SER A 13 8.39 1.16 -10.71
N ILE A 14 8.33 0.89 -9.40
CA ILE A 14 7.18 0.32 -8.70
C ILE A 14 6.41 1.43 -7.98
N ALA A 15 5.16 1.64 -8.38
CA ALA A 15 4.27 2.59 -7.72
C ALA A 15 3.76 2.04 -6.37
N VAL A 16 3.91 2.82 -5.31
CA VAL A 16 3.52 2.47 -3.93
C VAL A 16 2.71 3.61 -3.32
N ARG A 17 1.65 3.27 -2.59
CA ARG A 17 0.94 4.20 -1.71
C ARG A 17 1.30 3.90 -0.27
N ARG A 18 1.88 4.88 0.43
CA ARG A 18 2.26 4.76 1.83
C ARG A 18 1.34 5.59 2.71
N ALA A 19 0.86 5.00 3.80
CA ALA A 19 0.31 5.71 4.94
C ALA A 19 1.38 5.74 6.05
N GLY A 20 1.45 6.85 6.80
CA GLY A 20 2.28 6.92 8.00
C GLY A 20 1.74 6.01 9.10
N GLY A 21 2.58 5.64 10.07
CA GLY A 21 2.21 4.75 11.17
C GLY A 21 3.42 4.33 12.01
N ALA A 22 3.18 3.53 13.05
CA ALA A 22 4.22 2.94 13.88
C ALA A 22 4.75 1.63 13.29
N ALA A 23 5.94 1.20 13.73
CA ALA A 23 6.46 -0.12 13.41
C ALA A 23 5.85 -1.19 14.34
N PRO A 24 5.65 -2.44 13.89
CA PRO A 24 5.97 -2.96 12.54
C PRO A 24 4.98 -2.49 11.46
N GLY A 25 5.47 -2.34 10.22
CA GLY A 25 4.65 -1.94 9.08
C GLY A 25 3.97 -3.13 8.40
N ILE A 26 2.83 -2.86 7.74
CA ILE A 26 2.09 -3.84 6.93
C ILE A 26 2.13 -3.44 5.46
N VAL A 27 2.31 -4.43 4.59
CA VAL A 27 2.33 -4.24 3.13
C VAL A 27 1.25 -5.12 2.50
N TRP A 28 0.39 -4.52 1.68
CA TRP A 28 -0.56 -5.24 0.83
C TRP A 28 0.03 -5.46 -0.56
N LEU A 29 0.02 -6.71 -1.03
CA LEU A 29 0.36 -7.07 -2.40
C LEU A 29 -0.91 -7.49 -3.12
N GLY A 30 -1.32 -6.71 -4.12
CA GLY A 30 -2.53 -6.99 -4.90
C GLY A 30 -2.48 -8.37 -5.57
N GLY A 31 -3.66 -8.97 -5.73
CA GLY A 31 -3.81 -10.21 -6.50
C GLY A 31 -3.63 -9.99 -8.00
N TYR A 32 -3.71 -11.08 -8.78
CA TYR A 32 -3.57 -11.04 -10.24
C TYR A 32 -4.49 -9.98 -10.88
N LYS A 33 -3.90 -9.07 -11.66
CA LYS A 33 -4.56 -7.95 -12.35
C LYS A 33 -5.38 -7.00 -11.46
N SER A 34 -5.15 -7.02 -10.14
CA SER A 34 -5.75 -6.04 -9.21
C SER A 34 -4.79 -4.87 -9.00
N ASP A 35 -5.30 -3.65 -8.90
CA ASP A 35 -4.50 -2.48 -8.56
C ASP A 35 -4.47 -2.19 -7.05
N MET A 36 -3.79 -1.12 -6.68
CA MET A 36 -3.63 -0.65 -5.30
C MET A 36 -4.84 0.14 -4.74
N LEU A 37 -5.91 0.29 -5.53
CA LEU A 37 -7.15 0.98 -5.16
C LEU A 37 -8.29 -0.02 -4.89
N GLY A 38 -8.01 -1.33 -4.93
CA GLY A 38 -9.00 -2.34 -4.61
C GLY A 38 -9.51 -2.25 -3.17
N THR A 39 -10.79 -2.57 -2.97
CA THR A 39 -11.49 -2.50 -1.68
C THR A 39 -10.80 -3.26 -0.55
N LYS A 40 -10.07 -4.35 -0.86
CA LYS A 40 -9.28 -5.11 0.12
C LYS A 40 -8.12 -4.28 0.69
N ALA A 41 -7.43 -3.53 -0.17
CA ALA A 41 -6.32 -2.66 0.25
C ALA A 41 -6.85 -1.52 1.13
N GLU A 42 -8.00 -0.94 0.77
CA GLU A 42 -8.66 0.11 1.55
C GLU A 42 -9.09 -0.40 2.92
N LYS A 43 -9.73 -1.58 3.00
CA LYS A 43 -10.14 -2.20 4.26
C LYS A 43 -8.97 -2.51 5.19
N LEU A 44 -7.86 -3.00 4.64
CA LEU A 44 -6.65 -3.23 5.42
C LEU A 44 -6.06 -1.91 5.96
N ALA A 45 -6.04 -0.86 5.14
CA ALA A 45 -5.56 0.47 5.55
C ALA A 45 -6.43 1.08 6.66
N GLU A 46 -7.76 0.97 6.53
CA GLU A 46 -8.71 1.39 7.57
C GLU A 46 -8.45 0.65 8.90
N TRP A 47 -8.33 -0.68 8.85
CA TRP A 47 -8.05 -1.48 10.05
C TRP A 47 -6.71 -1.10 10.70
N ALA A 48 -5.63 -1.02 9.91
CA ALA A 48 -4.30 -0.67 10.40
C ALA A 48 -4.26 0.75 11.01
N SER A 49 -5.08 1.68 10.52
CA SER A 49 -5.15 3.04 11.06
C SER A 49 -5.83 3.14 12.43
N GLY A 50 -6.68 2.18 12.78
CA GLY A 50 -7.49 2.22 14.01
C GLY A 50 -7.08 1.21 15.07
N GLN A 51 -6.68 0.00 14.68
CA GLN A 51 -6.56 -1.16 15.59
C GLN A 51 -5.35 -2.06 15.30
N GLY A 52 -4.38 -1.57 14.50
CA GLY A 52 -3.27 -2.36 13.93
C GLY A 52 -2.60 -3.36 14.87
#